data_AF-A0A2G3AMG2-F1
#
_entry.id   AF-A0A2G3AMG2-F1
#
_cell.length_a   1.000
_cell.length_b   1.000
_cell.length_c   1.000
_cell.angle_alpha   90.00
_cell.angle_beta   90.00
_cell.angle_gamma   90.00
#
_symmetry.space_group_name_H-M   'P 1'
#
loop_
_entity.id
_entity.type
_entity.pdbx_description
1 polymer ?
#
loop_
_entity_poly.entity_id
_entity_poly.type
_entity_poly.pdbx_seq_one_letter_code
_entity_poly.pdbx_strand_id
1 'polypeptide(L)'
;MEAESIIAEEVKQFEALKDSLETVPTIKKLRAYAERIRVAEVEKCLSKMGDVDLSENNKKAIYDVSLGIVNKLLHGPMQHLKCDVTENRTLSDILGNMQALNRIFSLDKEMEDKLHAKIEQNQKQSSRGQSVSAKFS
;
A
#
# COMPACT_ATOMS: atom_id res chain seq x y z
N MET A 1 21.84 18.25 -35.16
CA MET A 1 21.16 19.12 -34.17
C MET A 1 19.71 18.73 -33.97
N GLU A 2 18.91 18.46 -35.02
CA GLU A 2 17.49 18.03 -34.85
C GLU A 2 17.32 16.72 -34.07
N ALA A 3 18.22 15.73 -34.26
CA ALA A 3 18.16 14.48 -33.51
C ALA A 3 18.42 14.68 -32.00
N GLU A 4 19.34 15.56 -31.62
CA GLU A 4 19.65 15.86 -30.22
C GLU A 4 18.50 16.59 -29.53
N SER A 5 17.78 17.48 -30.24
CA SER A 5 16.61 18.15 -29.67
C SER A 5 15.43 17.21 -29.47
N ILE A 6 15.20 16.28 -30.40
CA ILE A 6 14.16 15.25 -30.25
C ILE A 6 14.48 14.35 -29.05
N ILE A 7 15.74 13.90 -28.93
CA ILE A 7 16.17 13.07 -27.80
C ILE A 7 16.01 13.82 -26.47
N ALA A 8 16.39 15.10 -26.41
CA ALA A 8 16.25 15.91 -25.20
C ALA A 8 14.78 16.07 -24.76
N GLU A 9 13.87 16.21 -25.72
CA GLU A 9 12.43 16.28 -25.45
C GLU A 9 11.87 14.94 -24.94
N GLU A 10 12.23 13.83 -25.58
CA GLU A 10 11.84 12.47 -25.14
C GLU A 10 12.37 12.13 -23.75
N VAL A 11 13.63 12.49 -23.44
CA VAL A 11 14.21 12.32 -22.09
C VAL A 11 13.39 13.09 -21.06
N LYS A 12 13.03 14.35 -21.34
CA LYS A 12 12.22 15.17 -20.44
C LYS A 12 10.82 14.59 -20.23
N GLN A 13 10.19 14.06 -21.27
CA GLN A 13 8.90 13.38 -21.16
C GLN A 13 9.00 12.09 -20.35
N PHE A 14 10.07 11.31 -20.55
CA PHE A 14 10.34 10.10 -19.80
C PHE A 14 10.60 10.38 -18.31
N GLU A 15 11.38 11.41 -17.98
CA GLU A 15 11.61 11.84 -16.59
C GLU A 15 10.31 12.28 -15.93
N ALA A 16 9.50 13.11 -16.59
CA ALA A 16 8.19 13.50 -16.09
C ALA A 16 7.24 12.30 -15.88
N LEU A 17 7.27 11.32 -16.78
CA LEU A 17 6.50 10.07 -16.65
C LEU A 17 7.00 9.24 -15.46
N LYS A 18 8.32 9.04 -15.34
CA LYS A 18 8.92 8.32 -14.21
C LYS A 18 8.51 8.97 -12.89
N ASP A 19 8.64 10.29 -12.81
CA ASP A 19 8.36 11.05 -11.60
C ASP A 19 6.87 11.01 -11.24
N SER A 20 5.98 10.98 -12.23
CA SER A 20 4.54 10.78 -12.01
C SER A 20 4.19 9.41 -11.37
N LEU A 21 5.07 8.42 -11.51
CA LEU A 21 4.87 7.07 -10.98
C LEU A 21 5.52 6.83 -9.62
N GLU A 22 6.38 7.75 -9.12
CA GLU A 22 7.11 7.58 -7.86
C GLU A 22 6.18 7.45 -6.64
N THR A 23 4.98 8.03 -6.68
CA THR A 23 4.02 7.96 -5.57
C THR A 23 3.19 6.69 -5.57
N VAL A 24 3.15 5.91 -6.66
CA VAL A 24 2.31 4.71 -6.79
C VAL A 24 2.61 3.65 -5.72
N PRO A 25 3.89 3.33 -5.40
CA PRO A 25 4.22 2.42 -4.30
C PRO A 25 3.71 2.92 -2.95
N THR A 26 3.88 4.22 -2.67
CA THR A 26 3.43 4.85 -1.42
C THR A 26 1.91 4.80 -1.28
N ILE A 27 1.18 5.11 -2.36
CA ILE A 27 -0.28 4.95 -2.46
C ILE A 27 -0.70 3.53 -2.09
N LYS A 28 -0.03 2.52 -2.66
CA LYS A 28 -0.35 1.11 -2.40
C LYS A 28 -0.10 0.73 -0.93
N LYS A 29 1.04 1.15 -0.38
CA LYS A 29 1.41 0.89 1.02
C LYS A 29 0.43 1.54 1.99
N LEU A 30 0.08 2.81 1.77
CA LEU A 30 -0.85 3.54 2.65
C LEU A 30 -2.24 2.88 2.68
N ARG A 31 -2.75 2.44 1.53
CA ARG A 31 -4.02 1.68 1.45
C ARG A 31 -3.94 0.37 2.22
N ALA A 32 -2.86 -0.39 2.03
CA ALA A 32 -2.68 -1.66 2.73
C ALA A 32 -2.57 -1.47 4.27
N TYR A 33 -1.86 -0.43 4.70
CA TYR A 33 -1.73 -0.05 6.11
C TYR A 33 -3.11 0.23 6.74
N ALA A 34 -3.91 1.09 6.08
CA ALA A 34 -5.23 1.45 6.57
C ALA A 34 -6.20 0.26 6.58
N GLU A 35 -6.17 -0.58 5.55
CA GLU A 35 -7.03 -1.75 5.46
C GLU A 35 -6.71 -2.78 6.56
N ARG A 36 -5.43 -2.99 6.88
CA ARG A 36 -5.02 -3.87 7.98
C ARG A 36 -5.62 -3.40 9.32
N ILE A 37 -5.55 -2.10 9.60
CA ILE A 37 -6.14 -1.53 10.82
C ILE A 37 -7.66 -1.71 10.82
N ARG A 38 -8.31 -1.40 9.69
CA ARG A 38 -9.76 -1.51 9.54
C ARG A 38 -10.25 -2.93 9.83
N VAL A 39 -9.64 -3.93 9.19
CA VAL A 39 -10.00 -5.33 9.38
C VAL A 39 -9.81 -5.74 10.84
N ALA A 40 -8.66 -5.45 11.44
CA ALA A 40 -8.36 -5.80 12.82
C ALA A 40 -9.36 -5.19 13.83
N GLU A 41 -9.72 -3.92 13.67
CA GLU A 41 -10.68 -3.27 14.57
C GLU A 41 -12.13 -3.73 14.31
N VAL A 42 -12.50 -4.04 13.07
CA VAL A 42 -13.81 -4.63 12.78
C VAL A 42 -13.92 -6.03 13.39
N GLU A 43 -12.93 -6.89 13.20
CA GLU A 43 -12.91 -8.24 13.79
C GLU A 43 -13.01 -8.19 15.31
N LYS A 44 -12.26 -7.29 15.96
CA LYS A 44 -12.31 -7.05 17.41
C LYS A 44 -13.64 -6.47 17.88
N CYS A 45 -14.31 -5.67 17.05
CA CYS A 45 -15.66 -5.18 17.34
C CYS A 45 -16.65 -6.34 17.30
N LEU A 46 -16.61 -7.14 16.24
CA LEU A 46 -17.49 -8.30 16.06
C LEU A 46 -17.28 -9.36 17.14
N SER A 47 -16.04 -9.61 17.58
CA SER A 47 -15.73 -10.59 18.64
C SER A 47 -16.27 -10.21 20.02
N LYS A 48 -16.65 -8.95 20.22
CA LYS A 48 -17.22 -8.45 21.48
C LYS A 48 -18.74 -8.39 21.47
N MET A 49 -19.35 -8.50 20.29
CA MET A 49 -20.81 -8.55 20.15
C MET A 49 -21.29 -9.97 20.42
N GLY A 50 -22.39 -10.12 21.15
CA GLY A 50 -23.00 -11.43 21.35
C GLY A 50 -23.70 -11.93 20.08
N ASP A 51 -23.93 -13.25 19.97
CA ASP A 51 -24.58 -13.87 18.80
C ASP A 51 -25.97 -13.28 18.48
N VAL A 52 -26.66 -12.73 19.50
CA VAL A 52 -27.97 -12.08 19.35
C VAL A 52 -27.89 -10.75 18.60
N ASP A 53 -26.75 -10.04 18.68
CA ASP A 53 -26.54 -8.73 18.05
C ASP A 53 -25.92 -8.83 16.65
N LEU A 54 -25.46 -10.02 16.26
CA LEU A 54 -24.70 -10.31 15.03
C LEU A 54 -25.57 -10.78 13.85
N SER A 55 -26.70 -10.11 13.63
CA SER A 55 -27.43 -10.23 12.37
C SER A 55 -26.52 -9.86 11.18
N GLU A 56 -26.67 -10.52 10.04
CA GLU A 56 -25.91 -10.23 8.81
C GLU A 56 -26.05 -8.75 8.37
N ASN A 57 -27.22 -8.14 8.61
CA ASN A 57 -27.44 -6.72 8.34
C ASN A 57 -26.59 -5.81 9.24
N ASN A 58 -26.45 -6.15 10.52
CA ASN A 58 -25.64 -5.39 11.47
C ASN A 58 -24.15 -5.53 11.15
N LYS A 59 -23.69 -6.74 10.83
CA LYS A 59 -22.31 -6.98 10.37
C LYS A 59 -22.01 -6.11 9.15
N LYS A 60 -22.88 -6.14 8.14
CA LYS A 60 -22.73 -5.31 6.93
C LYS A 60 -22.67 -3.82 7.26
N ALA A 61 -23.55 -3.32 8.13
CA ALA A 61 -23.54 -1.92 8.54
C ALA A 61 -22.22 -1.51 9.21
N ILE A 62 -21.65 -2.38 10.06
CA ILE A 62 -20.34 -2.16 10.69
C ILE A 62 -19.23 -2.12 9.64
N TYR A 63 -19.23 -3.06 8.68
CA TYR A 63 -18.29 -3.07 7.57
C TYR A 63 -18.39 -1.78 6.75
N ASP A 64 -19.59 -1.38 6.35
CA ASP A 64 -19.84 -0.18 5.52
C ASP A 64 -19.39 1.11 6.23
N VAL A 65 -19.69 1.24 7.53
CA VAL A 65 -19.24 2.39 8.33
C VAL A 65 -17.71 2.41 8.42
N SER A 66 -17.08 1.28 8.71
CA SER A 66 -15.61 1.21 8.80
C SER A 66 -14.93 1.60 7.48
N LEU A 67 -15.48 1.14 6.35
CA LEU A 67 -14.98 1.46 5.02
C LEU A 67 -15.20 2.94 4.69
N GLY A 68 -16.38 3.48 5.04
CA GLY A 68 -16.70 4.90 4.87
C GLY A 68 -15.75 5.83 5.63
N ILE A 69 -15.38 5.46 6.87
CA ILE A 69 -14.39 6.21 7.67
C ILE A 69 -13.02 6.17 6.99
N VAL A 70 -12.52 4.98 6.63
CA VAL A 70 -11.21 4.83 5.99
C VAL A 70 -11.15 5.59 4.67
N ASN A 71 -12.18 5.48 3.83
CA ASN A 71 -12.23 6.18 2.56
C ASN A 71 -12.19 7.70 2.73
N LYS A 72 -12.92 8.26 3.71
CA LYS A 72 -12.91 9.70 4.00
C LYS A 72 -11.56 10.17 4.53
N LEU A 73 -10.92 9.41 5.42
CA LEU A 73 -9.60 9.73 5.95
C LEU A 73 -8.51 9.65 4.87
N LEU A 74 -8.59 8.65 3.99
CA LEU A 74 -7.61 8.47 2.92
C LEU A 74 -7.84 9.40 1.73
N HIS A 75 -9.04 9.95 1.53
CA HIS A 75 -9.33 10.81 0.38
C HIS A 75 -8.29 11.92 0.20
N GLY A 76 -8.03 12.70 1.26
CA GLY A 76 -7.07 13.82 1.25
C GLY A 76 -5.65 13.39 0.88
N PRO A 77 -5.01 12.50 1.66
CA PRO A 77 -3.67 11.99 1.35
C PRO A 77 -3.55 11.40 -0.05
N MET A 78 -4.56 10.65 -0.49
CA MET A 78 -4.56 10.00 -1.80
C MET A 78 -4.66 10.99 -2.95
N GLN A 79 -5.43 12.07 -2.79
CA GLN A 79 -5.51 13.17 -3.76
C GLN A 79 -4.18 13.93 -3.84
N HIS A 80 -3.51 14.14 -2.70
CA HIS A 80 -2.24 14.88 -2.62
C HIS A 80 -1.00 14.08 -3.05
N LEU A 81 -1.15 12.76 -3.24
CA LEU A 81 -0.14 11.89 -3.85
C LEU A 81 -0.31 11.71 -5.36
N LYS A 82 -1.48 12.02 -5.90
CA LYS A 82 -1.73 11.92 -7.34
C LYS A 82 -1.23 13.18 -8.04
N CYS A 83 -0.50 12.97 -9.12
CA CYS A 83 -0.10 14.05 -10.03
C CYS A 83 -1.27 14.34 -11.00
N ASP A 84 -2.36 14.89 -10.48
CA ASP A 84 -3.45 15.39 -11.33
C ASP A 84 -3.12 16.80 -11.81
N VAL A 85 -3.09 16.99 -13.14
CA VAL A 85 -2.78 18.25 -13.86
C VAL A 85 -3.77 19.38 -13.52
N THR A 86 -4.88 19.06 -12.85
CA THR A 86 -5.97 19.99 -12.53
C THR A 86 -5.69 20.84 -11.30
N GLU A 87 -4.71 20.48 -10.47
CA GLU A 87 -4.36 21.23 -9.27
C GLU A 87 -2.96 21.81 -9.42
N ASN A 88 -2.79 23.07 -9.02
CA ASN A 88 -1.56 23.87 -9.19
C ASN A 88 -0.39 23.40 -8.29
N ARG A 89 -0.30 22.09 -8.02
CA ARG A 89 0.72 21.46 -7.17
C ARG A 89 1.97 21.18 -7.99
N THR A 90 3.11 21.51 -7.42
CA THR A 90 4.39 21.18 -8.03
C THR A 90 4.74 19.72 -7.76
N LEU A 91 5.59 19.13 -8.61
CA LEU A 91 6.15 17.80 -8.36
C LEU A 91 6.88 17.74 -6.99
N SER A 92 7.55 18.82 -6.59
CA SER A 92 8.20 18.93 -5.29
C SER A 92 7.22 18.79 -4.12
N ASP A 93 6.01 19.36 -4.23
CA ASP A 93 4.98 19.24 -3.19
C ASP A 93 4.50 17.78 -3.07
N ILE A 94 4.28 17.11 -4.20
CA ILE A 94 3.83 15.73 -4.26
C ILE A 94 4.88 14.79 -3.63
N LEU A 95 6.16 14.97 -3.99
CA LEU A 95 7.27 14.19 -3.41
C LEU A 95 7.46 14.48 -1.92
N GLY A 96 7.30 15.74 -1.49
CA GLY A 96 7.30 16.12 -0.08
C GLY A 96 6.18 15.44 0.72
N ASN A 97 4.96 15.39 0.16
CA ASN A 97 3.83 14.67 0.75
C ASN A 97 4.11 13.17 0.85
N MET A 98 4.69 12.57 -0.20
CA MET A 98 5.09 11.17 -0.20
C MET A 98 6.06 10.86 0.94
N GLN A 99 7.14 11.63 1.08
CA GLN A 99 8.13 11.46 2.14
C GLN A 99 7.50 11.62 3.53
N ALA A 100 6.64 12.63 3.71
CA ALA A 100 5.93 12.85 4.96
C ALA A 100 5.04 11.65 5.34
N LEU A 101 4.26 11.12 4.39
CA LEU A 101 3.39 9.97 4.62
C LEU A 101 4.19 8.69 4.91
N ASN A 102 5.28 8.45 4.17
CA ASN A 102 6.18 7.33 4.44
C ASN A 102 6.76 7.38 5.86
N ARG A 103 7.14 8.57 6.35
CA ARG A 103 7.64 8.76 7.71
C ARG A 103 6.53 8.60 8.77
N ILE A 104 5.41 9.29 8.60
CA ILE A 104 4.32 9.33 9.60
C ILE A 104 3.72 7.95 9.80
N PHE A 105 3.50 7.21 8.71
CA PHE A 105 2.88 5.88 8.75
C PHE A 105 3.91 4.74 8.69
N SER A 106 5.22 5.05 8.67
CA SER A 106 6.32 4.07 8.60
C SER A 106 6.15 3.07 7.44
N LEU A 107 5.70 3.54 6.28
CA LEU A 107 5.28 2.69 5.15
C LEU A 107 6.43 1.92 4.50
N ASP A 108 7.67 2.37 4.67
CA ASP A 108 8.84 1.73 4.06
C ASP A 108 9.27 0.44 4.76
N LYS A 109 9.07 0.36 6.09
CA LYS A 109 9.45 -0.82 6.88
C LYS A 109 8.58 -2.04 6.61
N GLU A 110 7.32 -1.85 6.23
CA GLU A 110 6.40 -2.99 6.03
C GLU A 110 6.75 -3.92 4.87
N MET A 111 7.43 -3.41 3.84
CA MET A 111 7.88 -4.23 2.71
C MET A 111 9.10 -5.05 3.08
N GLU A 112 10.01 -4.50 3.88
CA GLU A 112 11.17 -5.21 4.42
C GLU A 112 10.70 -6.37 5.30
N ASP A 113 9.77 -6.13 6.22
CA ASP A 113 9.24 -7.17 7.12
C ASP A 113 8.54 -8.31 6.35
N LYS A 114 7.72 -7.99 5.33
CA LYS A 114 7.05 -9.00 4.50
C LYS A 114 8.02 -9.74 3.57
N LEU A 115 9.04 -9.06 3.06
CA LEU A 115 10.08 -9.66 2.23
C LEU A 115 10.95 -10.61 3.07
N HIS A 116 11.38 -10.19 4.26
CA HIS A 116 12.12 -11.02 5.20
C HIS A 116 11.31 -12.23 5.65
N ALA A 117 10.03 -12.05 5.99
CA ALA A 117 9.13 -13.17 6.33
C ALA A 117 8.97 -14.17 5.17
N LYS A 118 8.87 -13.70 3.92
CA LYS A 118 8.82 -14.58 2.73
C LYS A 118 10.15 -15.29 2.46
N ILE A 119 11.27 -14.61 2.64
CA ILE A 119 12.61 -15.20 2.49
C ILE A 119 12.82 -16.31 3.52
N GLU A 120 12.44 -16.09 4.78
CA GLU A 120 12.49 -17.13 5.82
C GLU A 120 11.57 -18.32 5.54
N GLN A 121 10.34 -18.06 5.03
CA GLN A 121 9.40 -19.14 4.67
C GLN A 121 9.94 -20.01 3.53
N ASN A 122 10.53 -19.39 2.50
CA ASN A 122 11.14 -20.11 1.39
C ASN A 122 12.37 -20.94 1.84
N GLN A 123 13.18 -20.42 2.77
CA GLN A 123 14.32 -21.16 3.34
C GLN A 123 13.87 -22.36 4.20
N LYS A 124 12.77 -22.21 4.96
CA LYS A 124 12.17 -23.30 5.76
C LYS A 124 11.50 -24.38 4.89
N GLN A 125 11.01 -24.04 3.71
CA GLN A 125 10.44 -25.01 2.76
C GLN A 125 11.53 -25.78 1.99
N SER A 126 12.63 -25.11 1.61
CA SER A 126 13.78 -25.75 0.93
C SER A 126 14.49 -26.79 1.82
N SER A 127 14.66 -26.49 3.12
CA SER A 127 15.28 -27.39 4.10
C SER A 127 14.41 -28.61 4.47
N ARG A 128 13.08 -28.51 4.39
CA ARG A 128 12.16 -29.66 4.53
C ARG A 128 12.20 -30.62 3.34
N GLY A 129 12.42 -30.12 2.12
CA GLY A 129 12.50 -30.95 0.91
C GLY A 129 13.72 -31.88 0.88
N GLN A 130 14.88 -31.42 1.38
CA GLN A 130 16.10 -32.25 1.44
C GLN A 130 16.02 -33.35 2.52
N SER A 131 15.31 -33.11 3.63
CA SER A 131 15.16 -34.11 4.71
C SER A 131 14.25 -35.29 4.34
N VAL A 132 13.35 -35.14 3.37
CA VAL A 132 12.45 -36.23 2.93
C VAL A 132 13.15 -37.15 1.91
N SER A 133 14.05 -36.61 1.06
CA SER A 133 14.83 -37.40 0.12
C SER A 133 15.86 -38.31 0.79
N ALA A 134 16.34 -37.95 1.99
CA ALA A 134 17.32 -38.76 2.73
C ALA A 134 16.72 -39.90 3.55
N LYS A 135 15.38 -40.03 3.61
CA LYS A 135 14.69 -41.12 4.34
C LYS A 135 14.16 -42.24 3.44
N PHE A 136 14.33 -42.13 2.12
CA PHE A 136 13.88 -43.11 1.13
C PHE A 136 15.03 -43.71 0.29
N SER A 137 16.27 -43.58 0.77
CA SER A 137 17.47 -44.26 0.22
C SER A 137 18.15 -45.01 1.35
#